data_AF-A0A357NA19-F1
#
_entry.id   AF-A0A357NA19-F1
#
_cell.length_a   1.000
_cell.length_b   1.000
_cell.length_c   1.000
_cell.angle_alpha   90.00
_cell.angle_beta   90.00
_cell.angle_gamma   90.00
#
_symmetry.space_group_name_H-M   'P 1'
#
loop_
_entity.id
_entity.type
_entity.pdbx_description
1 polymer ?
#
loop_
_entity_poly.entity_id
_entity_poly.type
_entity_poly.pdbx_seq_one_letter_code
_entity_poly.pdbx_strand_id
1 'polypeptide(L)'
;WGTGFGSRWMGLNVPWGIYGIHGTDKPWSVGRYASHGCIRMHNKSVEELFEWVPIGTTVQIVGPPVRIKRNLRLKMSGPDVVVAQKKLREMGLYNGRTDGICGPSTIEAVKMLQAKNGLAVTGIIDKETRKFLDFGE
;
A
#
# COMPACT_ATOMS: atom_id res chain seq x y z
N TRP A 1 -7.19 20.97 3.20
CA TRP A 1 -5.97 20.45 2.54
C TRP A 1 -4.89 21.49 2.71
N GLY A 2 -3.85 21.14 3.48
CA GLY A 2 -2.96 22.11 4.12
C GLY A 2 -1.92 22.73 3.21
N THR A 3 -1.36 23.85 3.68
CA THR A 3 -0.10 24.40 3.20
C THR A 3 1.01 23.39 3.51
N GLY A 4 1.81 22.97 2.52
CA GLY A 4 2.89 22.00 2.74
C GLY A 4 3.37 21.18 1.54
N PHE A 5 2.70 21.27 0.39
CA PHE A 5 3.07 20.54 -0.82
C PHE A 5 4.25 21.14 -1.62
N GLY A 6 4.82 22.25 -1.14
CA GLY A 6 5.89 22.95 -1.85
C GLY A 6 5.44 23.50 -3.20
N SER A 7 6.32 23.43 -4.21
CA SER A 7 6.12 24.07 -5.51
C SER A 7 5.36 23.22 -6.54
N ARG A 8 5.31 21.90 -6.40
CA ARG A 8 4.65 20.97 -7.32
C ARG A 8 4.01 19.78 -6.61
N TRP A 9 2.95 19.25 -7.21
CA TRP A 9 2.20 18.06 -6.76
C TRP A 9 1.88 17.17 -7.96
N MET A 10 2.19 15.88 -7.85
CA MET A 10 1.85 14.84 -8.83
C MET A 10 1.04 13.75 -8.13
N GLY A 11 -0.25 13.66 -8.45
CA GLY A 11 -1.16 12.71 -7.82
C GLY A 11 -0.95 11.27 -8.30
N LEU A 12 -1.03 10.32 -7.37
CA LEU A 12 -1.05 8.89 -7.68
C LEU A 12 -2.50 8.40 -7.80
N ASN A 13 -2.79 7.69 -8.89
CA ASN A 13 -4.10 7.07 -9.11
C ASN A 13 -4.18 5.72 -8.36
N VAL A 14 -4.38 5.78 -7.05
CA VAL A 14 -4.53 4.60 -6.19
C VAL A 14 -5.90 4.58 -5.52
N PRO A 15 -6.58 3.41 -5.43
CA PRO A 15 -7.95 3.34 -4.93
C PRO A 15 -8.06 3.44 -3.40
N TRP A 16 -6.95 3.41 -2.66
CA TRP A 16 -6.94 3.45 -1.19
C TRP A 16 -6.72 4.84 -0.58
N GLY A 17 -6.67 5.91 -1.38
CA GLY A 17 -6.66 7.28 -0.87
C GLY A 17 -5.96 8.30 -1.76
N ILE A 18 -5.75 9.50 -1.24
CA ILE A 18 -5.07 10.59 -1.94
C ILE A 18 -3.60 10.55 -1.56
N TYR A 19 -2.78 10.11 -2.51
CA TYR A 19 -1.32 10.04 -2.38
C TYR A 19 -0.68 10.73 -3.57
N GLY A 20 0.56 11.19 -3.39
CA GLY A 20 1.26 11.93 -4.42
C GLY A 20 2.75 12.02 -4.17
N ILE A 21 3.46 12.42 -5.22
CA ILE A 21 4.84 12.87 -5.19
C ILE A 21 4.79 14.39 -5.17
N HIS A 22 5.41 15.04 -4.18
CA HIS A 22 5.28 16.48 -3.99
C HIS A 22 6.49 17.13 -3.32
N GLY A 23 6.62 18.44 -3.50
CA GLY A 23 7.63 19.26 -2.83
C GLY A 23 7.36 19.46 -1.34
N THR A 24 8.08 20.36 -0.68
CA THR A 24 7.78 20.71 0.72
C THR A 24 8.24 22.10 1.11
N ASP A 25 7.50 22.72 2.03
CA ASP A 25 7.90 23.91 2.79
C ASP A 25 8.81 23.58 4.00
N LYS A 26 8.98 22.30 4.33
CA LYS A 26 9.79 21.80 5.46
C LYS A 26 10.91 20.90 4.92
N PRO A 27 11.95 21.43 4.26
CA PRO A 27 12.97 20.62 3.58
C PRO A 27 13.67 19.61 4.51
N TRP A 28 13.81 19.91 5.80
CA TRP A 28 14.39 19.00 6.80
C TRP A 28 13.56 17.74 7.10
N SER A 29 12.33 17.68 6.59
CA SER A 29 11.44 16.51 6.72
C SER A 29 11.63 15.47 5.62
N VAL A 30 12.34 15.81 4.53
CA VAL A 30 12.68 14.86 3.47
C VAL A 30 13.56 13.74 4.08
N GLY A 31 13.26 12.49 3.72
CA GLY A 31 13.93 11.31 4.27
C GLY A 31 13.42 10.84 5.64
N ARG A 32 12.36 11.45 6.19
CA ARG A 32 11.76 11.08 7.48
C ARG A 32 10.31 10.57 7.32
N TYR A 33 9.80 9.88 8.33
CA TYR A 33 8.40 9.41 8.41
C TYR A 33 7.41 10.55 8.73
N ALA A 34 7.34 11.59 7.88
CA ALA A 34 6.62 12.83 8.15
C ALA A 34 5.52 13.18 7.12
N SER A 35 5.24 12.29 6.17
CA SER A 35 4.39 12.57 5.00
C SER A 35 3.03 11.86 5.00
N HIS A 36 2.71 11.08 6.04
CA HIS A 36 1.51 10.23 6.09
C HIS A 36 1.34 9.31 4.85
N GLY A 37 2.46 8.98 4.18
CA GLY A 37 2.50 8.07 3.03
C GLY A 37 2.72 8.76 1.67
N CYS A 38 2.66 10.08 1.57
CA CYS A 38 3.06 10.77 0.33
C CYS A 38 4.59 10.73 0.14
N ILE A 39 5.06 10.79 -1.10
CA ILE A 39 6.50 10.89 -1.41
C ILE A 39 6.87 12.36 -1.39
N ARG A 40 7.63 12.77 -0.36
CA ARG A 40 8.07 14.15 -0.18
C ARG A 40 9.46 14.34 -0.81
N MET A 41 9.62 15.39 -1.60
CA MET A 41 10.84 15.76 -2.31
C MET A 41 11.28 17.18 -1.97
N HIS A 42 12.55 17.50 -2.19
CA HIS A 42 13.02 18.88 -2.24
C HIS A 42 12.39 19.60 -3.44
N ASN A 43 12.05 20.89 -3.27
CA ASN A 43 11.32 21.67 -4.30
C ASN A 43 12.03 21.66 -5.66
N LYS A 44 13.35 21.86 -5.67
CA LYS A 44 14.15 21.80 -6.91
C LYS A 44 13.98 20.46 -7.65
N SER A 45 14.05 19.35 -6.93
CA SER A 45 13.96 18.01 -7.54
C SER A 45 12.55 17.68 -8.03
N VAL A 46 11.50 18.13 -7.34
CA VAL A 46 10.12 17.88 -7.80
C VAL A 46 9.78 18.76 -9.01
N GLU A 47 10.36 19.95 -9.12
CA GLU A 47 10.22 20.82 -10.29
C GLU A 47 10.81 20.15 -11.54
N GLU A 48 12.05 19.65 -11.45
CA GLU A 48 12.70 18.91 -12.55
C GLU A 48 11.88 17.67 -12.94
N LEU A 49 11.44 16.87 -11.96
CA LEU A 49 10.64 15.67 -12.21
C LEU A 49 9.28 15.99 -12.85
N PHE A 50 8.63 17.07 -12.42
CA PHE A 50 7.32 17.48 -12.93
C PHE A 50 7.36 17.77 -14.44
N GLU A 51 8.44 18.38 -14.93
CA GLU A 51 8.62 18.66 -16.36
C GLU A 51 8.88 17.37 -17.18
N TRP A 52 9.44 16.33 -16.56
CA TRP A 52 9.80 15.08 -17.25
C TRP A 52 8.70 14.03 -17.30
N VAL A 53 7.67 14.15 -16.47
CA VAL A 53 6.69 13.09 -16.23
C VAL A 53 5.30 13.50 -16.74
N PRO A 54 4.90 13.04 -17.94
CA PRO A 54 3.54 13.24 -18.44
C PRO A 54 2.48 12.56 -17.57
N ILE A 55 1.26 13.08 -17.61
CA ILE A 55 0.09 12.44 -16.99
C ILE A 55 -0.08 11.02 -17.56
N GLY A 56 -0.34 10.06 -16.68
CA GLY A 56 -0.48 8.65 -17.03
C GLY A 56 0.80 7.84 -16.97
N THR A 57 1.95 8.48 -16.70
CA THR A 57 3.20 7.75 -16.45
C THR A 57 3.05 6.77 -15.29
N THR A 58 3.45 5.52 -15.51
CA THR A 58 3.38 4.48 -14.48
C THR A 58 4.43 4.76 -13.39
N VAL A 59 3.99 4.77 -12.13
CA VAL A 59 4.88 4.92 -10.97
C VAL A 59 5.03 3.58 -10.27
N GLN A 60 6.27 3.11 -10.15
CA GLN A 60 6.62 1.95 -9.33
C GLN A 60 7.38 2.40 -8.09
N ILE A 61 6.80 2.18 -6.90
CA ILE A 61 7.48 2.45 -5.63
C ILE A 61 8.29 1.21 -5.26
N VAL A 62 9.62 1.33 -5.32
CA VAL A 62 10.57 0.28 -4.92
C VAL A 62 11.14 0.62 -3.55
N GLY A 63 11.12 -0.34 -2.64
CA GLY A 63 11.59 -0.19 -1.27
C GLY A 63 11.65 -1.55 -0.57
N PRO A 64 11.98 -1.57 0.73
CA PRO A 64 11.92 -2.80 1.51
C PRO A 64 10.50 -3.41 1.44
N PRO A 65 10.40 -4.74 1.54
CA PRO A 65 9.11 -5.42 1.43
C PRO A 65 8.14 -4.90 2.48
N VAL A 66 6.92 -4.55 2.04
CA VAL A 66 5.83 -4.18 2.94
C VAL A 66 5.46 -5.41 3.76
N ARG A 67 5.54 -5.30 5.09
CA ARG A 67 5.17 -6.37 6.03
C ARG A 67 3.78 -6.14 6.60
N ILE A 68 3.03 -7.21 6.84
CA ILE A 68 1.69 -7.10 7.42
C ILE A 68 1.80 -6.97 8.95
N LYS A 69 1.91 -5.74 9.47
CA LYS A 69 2.11 -5.52 10.93
C LYS A 69 0.82 -5.43 11.76
N ARG A 70 -0.32 -5.13 11.13
CA ARG A 70 -1.63 -4.98 11.81
C ARG A 70 -2.58 -6.11 11.43
N ASN A 71 -3.64 -6.30 12.23
CA ASN A 71 -4.71 -7.23 11.88
C ASN A 71 -5.55 -6.65 10.73
N LEU A 72 -5.68 -7.37 9.62
CA LEU A 72 -6.49 -6.92 8.48
C LEU A 72 -7.89 -7.56 8.54
N ARG A 73 -8.93 -6.75 8.31
CA ARG A 73 -10.34 -7.15 8.28
C ARG A 73 -11.08 -6.40 7.18
N LEU A 74 -12.32 -6.79 6.94
CA LEU A 74 -13.19 -6.20 5.92
C LEU A 74 -13.20 -4.67 6.00
N LYS A 75 -13.23 -4.01 4.84
CA LYS A 75 -13.21 -2.54 4.64
C LYS A 75 -11.89 -1.85 4.99
N MET A 76 -10.86 -2.58 5.41
CA MET A 76 -9.52 -2.00 5.55
C MET A 76 -8.88 -1.85 4.17
N SER A 77 -8.07 -0.81 4.00
CA SER A 77 -7.27 -0.61 2.79
C SER A 77 -5.82 -0.33 3.14
N GLY A 78 -4.92 -0.53 2.17
CA GLY A 78 -3.51 -0.17 2.29
C GLY A 78 -2.56 -1.08 1.51
N PRO A 79 -1.26 -0.74 1.49
CA PRO A 79 -0.25 -1.53 0.80
C PRO A 79 -0.06 -2.93 1.40
N ASP A 80 -0.31 -3.11 2.70
CA ASP A 80 -0.29 -4.42 3.36
C ASP A 80 -1.42 -5.33 2.88
N VAL A 81 -2.57 -4.77 2.52
CA VAL A 81 -3.66 -5.52 1.87
C VAL A 81 -3.24 -5.97 0.46
N VAL A 82 -2.52 -5.14 -0.30
CA VAL A 82 -1.98 -5.54 -1.62
C VAL A 82 -1.05 -6.74 -1.47
N VAL A 83 -0.19 -6.75 -0.44
CA VAL A 83 0.69 -7.89 -0.15
C VAL A 83 -0.12 -9.15 0.13
N ALA A 84 -1.12 -9.07 1.01
CA ALA A 84 -2.00 -10.20 1.30
C ALA A 84 -2.71 -10.71 0.04
N GLN A 85 -3.28 -9.83 -0.77
CA GLN A 85 -3.98 -10.20 -2.02
C GLN A 85 -3.05 -10.86 -3.03
N LYS A 86 -1.81 -10.36 -3.19
CA LYS A 86 -0.80 -10.98 -4.06
C LYS A 86 -0.45 -12.40 -3.59
N LYS A 87 -0.24 -12.58 -2.29
CA LYS A 87 0.11 -13.89 -1.70
C LYS A 87 -1.04 -14.89 -1.78
N LEU A 88 -2.26 -14.46 -1.46
CA LEU A 88 -3.45 -15.29 -1.64
C LEU A 88 -3.65 -15.70 -3.11
N ARG A 89 -3.32 -14.81 -4.05
CA ARG A 89 -3.36 -15.10 -5.50
C ARG A 89 -2.29 -16.10 -5.92
N GLU A 90 -1.06 -15.94 -5.44
CA GLU A 90 0.05 -16.89 -5.66
C GLU A 90 -0.31 -18.31 -5.15
N MET A 91 -1.08 -18.40 -4.07
CA MET A 91 -1.58 -19.68 -3.53
C MET A 91 -2.81 -20.24 -4.25
N GLY A 92 -3.33 -19.54 -5.27
CA GLY A 92 -4.56 -19.91 -5.98
C GLY A 92 -5.85 -19.70 -5.18
N LEU A 93 -5.78 -19.01 -4.03
CA LEU A 93 -6.94 -18.74 -3.16
C LEU A 93 -7.67 -17.45 -3.54
N TYR A 94 -7.08 -16.59 -4.38
CA TYR A 94 -7.63 -15.29 -4.72
C TYR A 94 -7.50 -14.94 -6.20
N ASN A 95 -8.63 -14.66 -6.85
CA ASN A 95 -8.69 -14.24 -8.26
C ASN A 95 -9.16 -12.77 -8.44
N GLY A 96 -9.55 -12.10 -7.35
CA GLY A 96 -10.02 -10.70 -7.35
C GLY A 96 -8.92 -9.65 -7.50
N ARG A 97 -9.27 -8.38 -7.66
CA ARG A 97 -8.30 -7.30 -7.92
C ARG A 97 -7.27 -7.15 -6.79
N THR A 98 -5.99 -6.98 -7.14
CA THR A 98 -4.94 -6.61 -6.17
C THR A 98 -4.92 -5.10 -5.97
N ASP A 99 -6.03 -4.57 -5.50
CA ASP A 99 -6.32 -3.14 -5.38
C ASP A 99 -6.06 -2.59 -3.96
N GLY A 100 -5.55 -3.40 -3.05
CA GLY A 100 -5.28 -2.96 -1.69
C GLY A 100 -6.53 -2.67 -0.86
N ILE A 101 -7.71 -3.13 -1.29
CA ILE A 101 -8.97 -3.02 -0.54
C ILE A 101 -9.36 -4.41 -0.03
N CYS A 102 -9.49 -4.54 1.28
CA CYS A 102 -9.90 -5.77 1.93
C CYS A 102 -11.43 -5.90 1.81
N GLY A 103 -11.88 -6.28 0.62
CA GLY A 103 -13.29 -6.51 0.29
C GLY A 103 -13.75 -7.95 0.57
N PRO A 104 -15.03 -8.26 0.27
CA PRO A 104 -15.60 -9.59 0.53
C PRO A 104 -14.82 -10.74 -0.10
N SER A 105 -14.34 -10.58 -1.34
CA SER A 105 -13.52 -11.59 -2.02
C SER A 105 -12.16 -11.81 -1.35
N THR A 106 -11.58 -10.76 -0.77
CA THR A 106 -10.31 -10.88 0.00
C THR A 106 -10.58 -11.66 1.29
N ILE A 107 -11.68 -11.35 1.98
CA ILE A 107 -12.07 -12.06 3.21
C ILE A 107 -12.37 -13.53 2.96
N GLU A 108 -13.02 -13.85 1.85
CA GLU A 108 -13.28 -15.25 1.48
C GLU A 108 -11.98 -16.01 1.24
N ALA A 109 -11.02 -15.39 0.53
CA ALA A 109 -9.69 -15.96 0.35
C ALA A 109 -8.94 -16.18 1.69
N VAL A 110 -9.10 -15.26 2.64
CA VAL A 110 -8.54 -15.39 3.99
C VAL A 110 -9.19 -16.55 4.75
N LYS A 111 -10.52 -16.70 4.66
CA LYS A 111 -11.23 -17.84 5.28
C LYS A 111 -10.78 -19.17 4.69
N MET A 112 -10.61 -19.25 3.37
CA MET A 112 -10.08 -20.44 2.69
C MET A 112 -8.65 -20.74 3.16
N LEU A 113 -7.80 -19.72 3.28
CA LEU A 113 -6.45 -19.88 3.84
C LEU A 113 -6.50 -20.44 5.26
N GLN A 114 -7.35 -19.88 6.12
CA GLN A 114 -7.49 -20.33 7.51
C GLN A 114 -7.98 -21.78 7.59
N ALA A 115 -9.03 -22.13 6.85
CA ALA A 115 -9.57 -23.48 6.80
C ALA A 115 -8.53 -24.49 6.29
N LYS A 116 -7.80 -24.14 5.22
CA LYS A 116 -6.75 -24.99 4.63
C LYS A 116 -5.60 -25.28 5.59
N ASN A 117 -5.33 -24.38 6.53
CA ASN A 117 -4.23 -24.49 7.50
C ASN A 117 -4.69 -24.84 8.92
N GLY A 118 -5.95 -25.26 9.10
CA GLY A 118 -6.48 -25.67 10.42
C GLY A 118 -6.58 -24.52 11.44
N LEU A 119 -6.63 -23.27 10.98
CA LEU A 119 -6.84 -22.09 11.82
C LEU A 119 -8.34 -21.84 12.05
N ALA A 120 -8.66 -21.06 13.09
CA ALA A 120 -10.01 -20.53 13.26
C ALA A 120 -10.40 -19.66 12.06
N VAL A 121 -11.56 -19.95 11.46
CA VAL A 121 -12.07 -19.29 10.24
C VAL A 121 -12.72 -17.94 10.58
N THR A 122 -11.90 -16.98 11.00
CA THR A 122 -12.35 -15.64 11.41
C THR A 122 -12.52 -14.67 10.24
N GLY A 123 -11.85 -14.93 9.11
CA GLY A 123 -11.71 -13.97 8.01
C GLY A 123 -10.81 -12.78 8.34
N ILE A 124 -10.18 -12.76 9.52
CA ILE A 124 -9.25 -11.71 9.94
C ILE A 124 -7.82 -12.20 9.72
N ILE A 125 -7.01 -11.41 9.02
CA ILE A 125 -5.57 -11.65 8.90
C ILE A 125 -4.91 -11.21 10.22
N ASP A 126 -4.92 -12.11 11.21
CA ASP A 126 -4.33 -11.91 12.54
C ASP A 126 -2.88 -12.42 12.62
N LYS A 127 -2.29 -12.50 13.82
CA LYS A 127 -0.89 -12.93 13.97
C LYS A 127 -0.64 -14.33 13.42
N GLU A 128 -1.59 -15.25 13.62
CA GLU A 128 -1.45 -16.64 13.15
C GLU A 128 -1.65 -16.74 11.65
N THR A 129 -2.65 -16.05 11.11
CA THR A 129 -2.93 -16.02 9.67
C THR A 129 -1.79 -15.37 8.88
N ARG A 130 -1.12 -14.34 9.43
CA ARG A 130 -0.02 -13.64 8.76
C ARG A 130 1.24 -14.46 8.54
N LYS A 131 1.48 -15.50 9.34
CA LYS A 131 2.63 -16.40 9.16
C LYS A 131 2.63 -17.07 7.79
N PHE A 132 1.46 -17.18 7.16
CA PHE A 132 1.31 -17.75 5.83
C PHE A 132 1.43 -16.69 4.72
N LEU A 133 1.36 -15.40 5.05
CA LEU A 133 1.30 -14.30 4.08
C LEU A 133 2.54 -13.41 4.06
N ASP A 134 3.35 -13.39 5.11
CA ASP A 134 4.60 -12.64 5.10
C ASP A 134 5.62 -13.32 4.16
N PHE A 135 6.40 -12.51 3.44
CA PHE A 135 7.62 -13.00 2.80
C PHE A 135 8.55 -13.42 3.94
N GLY A 136 8.91 -14.72 3.99
CA GLY A 136 9.86 -15.25 4.95
C GLY A 136 11.11 -14.38 5.04
N GLU A 137 11.72 -14.37 6.23
CA GLU A 137 12.93 -13.59 6.54
C GLU A 137 14.06 -13.79 5.52
#